data_AF-A0A919ZG96-F1
#
_entry.id   AF-A0A919ZG96-F1
#
_cell.length_a   1.000
_cell.length_b   1.000
_cell.length_c   1.000
_cell.angle_alpha   90.00
_cell.angle_beta   90.00
_cell.angle_gamma   90.00
#
_symmetry.space_group_name_H-M   'P 1'
#
loop_
_entity.id
_entity.type
_entity.pdbx_description
1 polymer ?
#
loop_
_entity_poly.entity_id
_entity_poly.type
_entity_poly.pdbx_seq_one_letter_code
_entity_poly.pdbx_strand_id
1 'polypeptide(L)'
;MLGAGCAEQKQGGESTLGQAVQNGNDIMIPHNDRLHLSTDKKWIEQEGHQSDLIRLQWTAERAKPAIVWVDEEGKDKTAIISHDKANNPEQHDHKHISFETTMSPTGQYANQLFTRFEIPFDTDISEIRTHSSNFNVMNGVLRVAGEKGSNRDIELSVSGKENETTPRWVVRADSSQESGDNTGSNLQFIRYDDNGEVIDSPLSIQRTNGNIGIGTNDPDTKLDINGDKLRIREKYTPASSSSACSQGQMAWDDNHVYVCVAEDNWKRTELSSW
;
A
#
# COMPACT_ATOMS: atom_id res chain seq x y z
N MET A 1 -7.17 31.35 82.10
CA MET A 1 -8.10 31.06 80.99
C MET A 1 -7.41 30.08 80.06
N LEU A 2 -8.06 28.95 79.77
CA LEU A 2 -7.56 27.83 78.97
C LEU A 2 -8.75 27.26 78.17
N GLY A 3 -8.49 26.81 76.94
CA GLY A 3 -9.40 26.02 76.08
C GLY A 3 -9.89 26.80 74.85
N ALA A 4 -9.40 26.52 73.63
CA ALA A 4 -9.75 25.40 72.72
C ALA A 4 -11.22 25.51 72.23
N GLY A 5 -11.61 25.38 70.96
CA GLY A 5 -10.99 25.04 69.68
C GLY A 5 -12.14 24.68 68.70
N CYS A 6 -11.91 24.85 67.38
CA CYS A 6 -12.62 24.21 66.24
C CYS A 6 -14.13 24.50 66.03
N ALA A 7 -14.72 24.41 64.84
CA ALA A 7 -14.29 24.39 63.44
C ALA A 7 -15.57 24.49 62.55
N GLU A 8 -15.42 25.12 61.39
CA GLU A 8 -15.94 24.80 60.04
C GLU A 8 -17.41 24.46 59.73
N GLN A 9 -17.93 25.16 58.70
CA GLN A 9 -18.35 24.64 57.38
C GLN A 9 -18.79 25.84 56.50
N LYS A 10 -18.54 25.97 55.19
CA LYS A 10 -18.33 25.01 54.10
C LYS A 10 -17.47 25.61 52.98
N GLN A 11 -16.69 24.72 52.35
CA GLN A 11 -15.90 24.91 51.14
C GLN A 11 -16.74 25.24 49.91
N GLY A 12 -16.23 26.19 49.12
CA GLY A 12 -16.49 26.39 47.71
C GLY A 12 -15.27 27.12 47.15
N GLY A 13 -14.15 26.40 47.05
CA GLY A 13 -12.89 26.98 46.58
C GLY A 13 -12.89 27.10 45.06
N GLU A 14 -13.04 28.33 44.55
CA GLU A 14 -12.50 28.69 43.24
C GLU A 14 -10.97 28.58 43.31
N SER A 15 -10.37 27.83 42.39
CA SER A 15 -8.92 27.84 42.17
C SER A 15 -8.58 28.87 41.11
N THR A 16 -7.79 29.88 41.47
CA THR A 16 -7.20 30.81 40.51
C THR A 16 -6.16 30.07 39.67
N LEU A 17 -6.42 29.90 38.37
CA LEU A 17 -5.38 29.54 37.41
C LEU A 17 -4.40 30.70 37.31
N GLY A 18 -3.08 30.43 37.28
CA GLY A 18 -2.07 31.47 37.11
C GLY A 18 -2.37 32.33 35.88
N GLN A 19 -2.09 33.63 35.93
CA GLN A 19 -2.34 34.50 34.79
C GLN A 19 -1.49 34.05 33.59
N ALA A 20 -2.14 33.78 32.47
CA ALA A 20 -1.46 33.61 31.19
C ALA A 20 -0.63 34.87 30.90
N VAL A 21 0.65 34.68 30.59
CA VAL A 21 1.54 35.79 30.22
C VAL A 21 1.60 35.82 28.70
N GLN A 22 1.11 36.91 28.12
CA GLN A 22 1.22 37.18 26.70
C GLN A 22 2.60 37.79 26.41
N ASN A 23 3.37 37.18 25.52
CA ASN A 23 4.62 37.74 24.99
C ASN A 23 4.47 37.87 23.47
N GLY A 24 4.17 39.07 22.98
CA GLY A 24 3.81 39.26 21.56
C GLY A 24 2.44 38.66 21.21
N ASN A 25 2.38 37.82 20.18
CA ASN A 25 1.15 37.12 19.76
C ASN A 25 0.98 35.74 20.42
N ASP A 26 1.91 35.32 21.27
CA ASP A 26 1.88 33.99 21.89
C ASP A 26 1.15 34.05 23.25
N ILE A 27 0.26 33.07 23.49
CA ILE A 27 -0.36 32.85 24.80
C ILE A 27 0.42 31.74 25.52
N MET A 28 1.23 32.11 26.52
CA MET A 28 1.81 31.13 27.44
C MET A 28 0.83 30.86 28.57
N ILE A 29 0.40 29.60 28.72
CA ILE A 29 -0.56 29.24 29.75
C ILE A 29 0.18 28.52 30.88
N PRO A 30 0.17 29.07 32.10
CA PRO A 30 0.85 28.45 33.22
C PRO A 30 0.22 27.10 33.57
N HIS A 31 1.05 26.24 34.14
CA HIS A 31 0.83 24.82 34.42
C HIS A 31 -0.65 24.46 34.68
N ASN A 32 -1.28 23.82 33.70
CA ASN A 32 -2.50 23.03 33.84
C ASN A 32 -2.06 21.58 33.74
N ASP A 33 -2.51 20.74 34.67
CA ASP A 33 -2.01 19.37 34.82
C ASP A 33 -2.28 18.43 33.63
N ARG A 34 -2.98 18.83 32.55
CA ARG A 34 -3.28 17.91 31.43
C ARG A 34 -3.21 18.38 29.98
N LEU A 35 -3.55 19.61 29.55
CA LEU A 35 -3.31 20.02 28.15
C LEU A 35 -3.62 21.50 27.88
N HIS A 36 -2.83 22.15 27.01
CA HIS A 36 -3.09 23.50 26.50
C HIS A 36 -2.91 23.61 24.99
N LEU A 37 -3.96 24.03 24.27
CA LEU A 37 -3.97 24.22 22.81
C LEU A 37 -4.71 25.51 22.46
N SER A 38 -4.09 26.40 21.68
CA SER A 38 -4.76 27.56 21.06
C SER A 38 -4.49 27.60 19.56
N THR A 39 -5.48 28.03 18.79
CA THR A 39 -5.45 28.08 17.33
C THR A 39 -5.42 29.53 16.84
N ASP A 40 -4.68 29.79 15.76
CA ASP A 40 -4.62 31.12 15.16
C ASP A 40 -5.81 31.36 14.21
N LYS A 41 -6.52 32.49 14.38
CA LYS A 41 -7.38 33.05 13.33
C LYS A 41 -6.53 33.87 12.34
N LYS A 42 -5.79 33.22 11.45
CA LYS A 42 -5.23 33.86 10.25
C LYS A 42 -4.94 32.78 9.22
N TRP A 43 -5.80 32.51 8.23
CA TRP A 43 -6.32 33.37 7.15
C TRP A 43 -5.22 34.01 6.31
N ILE A 44 -5.01 33.46 5.12
CA ILE A 44 -4.59 34.24 3.95
C ILE A 44 -5.79 34.32 3.01
N GLU A 45 -5.97 35.52 2.48
CA GLU A 45 -7.20 36.22 2.11
C GLU A 45 -8.01 35.68 0.92
N GLN A 46 -7.59 34.58 0.28
CA GLN A 46 -8.10 34.19 -1.05
C GLN A 46 -8.97 32.92 -1.11
N GLU A 47 -9.00 32.05 -0.08
CA GLU A 47 -9.49 30.66 -0.26
C GLU A 47 -10.62 30.16 0.68
N GLY A 48 -11.36 31.05 1.34
CA GLY A 48 -12.75 30.73 1.74
C GLY A 48 -13.00 29.57 2.73
N HIS A 49 -12.00 29.04 3.45
CA HIS A 49 -12.20 28.02 4.49
C HIS A 49 -11.56 28.42 5.83
N GLN A 50 -12.31 28.28 6.93
CA GLN A 50 -11.84 28.51 8.30
C GLN A 50 -11.48 27.17 8.93
N SER A 51 -10.28 27.05 9.52
CA SER A 51 -9.90 25.90 10.35
C SER A 51 -9.02 26.37 11.51
N ASP A 52 -9.30 25.83 12.68
CA ASP A 52 -8.50 26.01 13.90
C ASP A 52 -7.29 25.05 13.83
N LEU A 53 -6.06 25.57 13.75
CA LEU A 53 -4.83 24.77 13.60
C LEU A 53 -3.99 24.76 14.89
N ILE A 54 -3.48 23.58 15.24
CA ILE A 54 -2.36 23.42 16.19
C ILE A 54 -1.07 23.46 15.36
N ARG A 55 -0.22 24.47 15.60
CA ARG A 55 1.03 24.62 14.85
C ARG A 55 2.20 24.03 15.63
N LEU A 56 2.86 23.03 15.03
CA LEU A 56 4.16 22.55 15.48
C LEU A 56 5.22 23.13 14.54
N GLN A 57 6.03 24.07 15.05
CA GLN A 57 7.01 24.78 14.26
C GLN A 57 8.43 24.24 14.52
N TRP A 58 9.19 24.03 13.44
CA TRP A 58 10.63 23.86 13.53
C TRP A 58 11.27 25.14 14.07
N THR A 59 11.87 25.05 15.25
CA THR A 59 12.56 26.17 15.91
C THR A 59 14.03 26.29 15.51
N ALA A 60 14.56 25.28 14.81
CA ALA A 60 15.91 25.22 14.27
C ALA A 60 15.97 24.27 13.07
N GLU A 61 17.04 24.35 12.29
CA GLU A 61 17.27 23.60 11.04
C GLU A 61 17.17 22.07 11.18
N ARG A 62 17.49 21.51 12.36
CA ARG A 62 17.37 20.08 12.67
C ARG A 62 16.32 19.76 13.73
N ALA A 63 15.43 20.71 14.02
CA ALA A 63 14.34 20.44 14.95
C ALA A 63 13.46 19.30 14.41
N LYS A 64 12.86 18.54 15.31
CA LYS A 64 11.93 17.46 14.99
C LYS A 64 10.66 17.67 15.78
N PRO A 65 9.75 18.55 15.33
CA PRO A 65 8.46 18.67 15.96
C PRO A 65 7.78 17.30 15.99
N ALA A 66 7.30 16.93 17.15
CA ALA A 66 6.78 15.60 17.42
C ALA A 66 5.59 15.64 18.37
N ILE A 67 4.69 14.69 18.20
CA ILE A 67 3.71 14.29 19.22
C ILE A 67 4.13 12.91 19.69
N VAL A 68 4.40 12.76 20.99
CA VAL A 68 4.95 11.54 21.57
C VAL A 68 4.05 11.04 22.69
N TRP A 69 3.79 9.74 22.70
CA TRP A 69 3.09 9.06 23.79
C TRP A 69 4.09 8.19 24.55
N VAL A 70 4.07 8.32 25.88
CA VAL A 70 4.95 7.61 26.81
C VAL A 70 4.15 6.69 27.75
N ASP A 71 4.78 5.68 28.32
CA ASP A 71 4.21 4.88 29.42
C ASP A 71 4.29 5.58 30.79
N GLU A 72 3.83 4.92 31.86
CA GLU A 72 3.84 5.49 33.20
C GLU A 72 5.26 5.77 33.75
N GLU A 73 6.29 5.17 33.14
CA GLU A 73 7.69 5.38 33.50
C GLU A 73 8.36 6.48 32.64
N GLY A 74 7.60 7.11 31.75
CA GLY A 74 8.09 8.15 30.85
C GLY A 74 8.86 7.61 29.64
N LYS A 75 8.73 6.32 29.30
CA LYS A 75 9.38 5.73 28.11
C LYS A 75 8.47 5.84 26.89
N ASP A 76 9.03 6.29 25.78
CA ASP A 76 8.34 6.41 24.50
C ASP A 76 7.68 5.09 24.05
N LYS A 77 6.49 5.17 23.47
CA LYS A 77 5.75 4.04 22.89
C LYS A 77 5.38 4.24 21.43
N THR A 78 4.90 5.43 21.11
CA THR A 78 4.51 5.83 19.76
C THR A 78 4.81 7.29 19.55
N ALA A 79 5.10 7.68 18.30
CA ALA A 79 5.31 9.06 17.95
C ALA A 79 4.79 9.38 16.54
N ILE A 80 4.38 10.63 16.35
CA ILE A 80 4.21 11.24 15.03
C ILE A 80 5.27 12.33 14.94
N ILE A 81 6.20 12.19 14.01
CA ILE A 81 7.38 13.04 13.93
C ILE A 81 7.47 13.59 12.53
N SER A 82 7.77 14.88 12.40
CA SER A 82 8.17 15.43 11.12
C SER A 82 9.64 15.83 11.17
N HIS A 83 10.39 15.41 10.17
CA HIS A 83 11.82 15.68 10.09
C HIS A 83 12.24 16.01 8.66
N ASP A 84 13.14 16.98 8.56
CA ASP A 84 13.78 17.42 7.32
C ASP A 84 15.20 16.86 7.24
N LYS A 85 15.95 16.98 8.34
CA LYS A 85 17.35 16.58 8.43
C LYS A 85 17.59 15.37 9.31
N ALA A 86 18.62 14.60 8.95
CA ALA A 86 19.08 13.52 9.80
C ALA A 86 19.68 14.03 11.11
N ASN A 87 19.53 13.25 12.18
CA ASN A 87 20.18 13.56 13.45
C ASN A 87 21.70 13.46 13.33
N ASN A 88 22.19 12.50 12.52
CA ASN A 88 23.59 12.39 12.15
C ASN A 88 23.85 13.26 10.90
N PRO A 89 24.71 14.29 10.98
CA PRO A 89 25.10 15.10 9.83
C PRO A 89 25.71 14.32 8.66
N GLU A 90 26.26 13.13 8.93
CA GLU A 90 26.90 12.26 7.94
C GLU A 90 25.89 11.34 7.22
N GLN A 91 24.65 11.27 7.71
CA GLN A 91 23.57 10.57 7.03
C GLN A 91 22.88 11.49 6.03
N HIS A 92 22.35 10.90 4.96
CA HIS A 92 21.55 11.64 4.00
C HIS A 92 20.31 12.22 4.69
N ASP A 93 19.99 13.47 4.38
CA ASP A 93 18.77 14.11 4.88
C ASP A 93 17.55 13.31 4.40
N HIS A 94 16.58 13.14 5.28
CA HIS A 94 15.39 12.36 5.01
C HIS A 94 14.19 13.20 5.41
N LYS A 95 13.48 13.68 4.38
CA LYS A 95 12.36 14.61 4.48
C LYS A 95 11.05 13.85 4.51
N HIS A 96 10.50 13.61 5.69
CA HIS A 96 9.19 12.98 5.80
C HIS A 96 8.49 13.27 7.13
N ILE A 97 7.19 13.01 7.12
CA ILE A 97 6.42 12.76 8.34
C ILE A 97 6.34 11.25 8.56
N SER A 98 6.65 10.80 9.77
CA SER A 98 6.64 9.40 10.18
C SER A 98 5.61 9.14 11.27
N PHE A 99 5.08 7.92 11.24
CA PHE A 99 4.40 7.29 12.36
C PHE A 99 5.29 6.18 12.88
N GLU A 100 5.70 6.31 14.13
CA GLU A 100 6.69 5.44 14.75
C GLU A 100 6.07 4.67 15.89
N THR A 101 6.44 3.40 16.02
CA THR A 101 6.07 2.55 17.15
C THR A 101 7.28 1.84 17.68
N THR A 102 7.27 1.56 18.98
CA THR A 102 8.37 0.84 19.62
C THR A 102 8.58 -0.55 19.02
N MET A 103 9.84 -0.92 18.89
CA MET A 103 10.25 -2.29 18.59
C MET A 103 9.96 -3.22 19.78
N SER A 104 9.75 -4.51 19.50
CA SER A 104 9.46 -5.53 20.52
C SER A 104 10.43 -5.45 21.69
N PRO A 105 9.96 -5.53 22.96
CA PRO A 105 10.82 -5.55 24.14
C PRO A 105 11.83 -6.70 24.17
N THR A 106 11.60 -7.76 23.39
CA THR A 106 12.49 -8.93 23.27
C THR A 106 13.33 -8.92 21.99
N GLY A 107 13.22 -7.87 21.17
CA GLY A 107 13.94 -7.75 19.91
C GLY A 107 15.33 -7.12 20.06
N GLN A 108 16.09 -7.12 18.97
CA GLN A 108 17.45 -6.55 18.90
C GLN A 108 17.50 -5.06 19.27
N TYR A 109 16.48 -4.29 18.87
CA TYR A 109 16.37 -2.85 19.13
C TYR A 109 15.28 -2.55 20.17
N ALA A 110 15.25 -3.33 21.24
CA ALA A 110 14.15 -3.33 22.21
C ALA A 110 13.72 -1.92 22.67
N ASN A 111 12.42 -1.66 22.58
CA ASN A 111 11.76 -0.43 23.02
C ASN A 111 12.20 0.87 22.31
N GLN A 112 13.01 0.80 21.25
CA GLN A 112 13.33 1.98 20.45
C GLN A 112 12.16 2.31 19.52
N LEU A 113 11.87 3.61 19.35
CA LEU A 113 10.97 4.07 18.30
C LEU A 113 11.54 3.72 16.92
N PHE A 114 10.68 3.24 16.04
CA PHE A 114 11.03 2.86 14.69
C PHE A 114 9.91 3.28 13.74
N THR A 115 10.27 3.90 12.62
CA THR A 115 9.32 4.28 11.57
C THR A 115 8.57 3.05 11.07
N ARG A 116 7.25 3.09 11.09
CA ARG A 116 6.39 2.05 10.53
C ARG A 116 5.76 2.47 9.22
N PHE A 117 5.45 3.75 9.12
CA PHE A 117 4.82 4.37 7.98
C PHE A 117 5.39 5.78 7.83
N GLU A 118 5.72 6.17 6.61
CA GLU A 118 6.23 7.51 6.32
C GLU A 118 5.65 8.06 5.02
N ILE A 119 5.51 9.38 4.98
CA ILE A 119 5.09 10.14 3.81
C ILE A 119 6.16 11.22 3.56
N PRO A 120 6.95 11.10 2.47
CA PRO A 120 7.85 12.15 2.04
C PRO A 120 7.11 13.43 1.65
N PHE A 121 7.76 14.57 1.88
CA PHE A 121 7.25 15.88 1.45
C PHE A 121 8.26 16.61 0.55
N ASP A 122 7.83 17.72 -0.05
CA ASP A 122 8.57 18.48 -1.08
C ASP A 122 8.89 17.67 -2.34
N THR A 123 7.98 16.77 -2.72
CA THR A 123 8.06 15.93 -3.93
C THR A 123 6.80 16.08 -4.76
N ASP A 124 6.91 16.08 -6.09
CA ASP A 124 5.74 16.11 -6.99
C ASP A 124 4.88 14.85 -6.84
N ILE A 125 5.51 13.70 -6.61
CA ILE A 125 4.86 12.42 -6.28
C ILE A 125 5.44 11.92 -4.96
N SER A 126 4.58 11.77 -3.95
CA SER A 126 4.99 11.25 -2.65
C SER A 126 4.91 9.72 -2.65
N GLU A 127 6.07 9.07 -2.54
CA GLU A 127 6.15 7.63 -2.34
C GLU A 127 5.94 7.29 -0.88
N ILE A 128 4.69 6.97 -0.53
CA ILE A 128 4.33 6.52 0.81
C ILE A 128 4.97 5.15 1.08
N ARG A 129 5.68 5.02 2.21
CA ARG A 129 6.43 3.81 2.54
C ARG A 129 6.02 3.23 3.87
N THR A 130 6.20 1.92 3.99
CA THR A 130 6.11 1.20 5.26
C THR A 130 7.41 0.46 5.52
N HIS A 131 7.78 0.33 6.79
CA HIS A 131 9.01 -0.35 7.20
C HIS A 131 8.72 -1.40 8.25
N SER A 132 9.20 -2.62 8.02
CA SER A 132 8.98 -3.78 8.91
C SER A 132 7.50 -3.90 9.36
N SER A 133 6.58 -3.73 8.41
CA SER A 133 5.14 -3.65 8.65
C SER A 133 4.41 -4.37 7.53
N ASN A 134 3.31 -5.05 7.88
CA ASN A 134 2.41 -5.66 6.91
C ASN A 134 1.14 -4.80 6.79
N PHE A 135 0.61 -4.66 5.59
CA PHE A 135 -0.66 -3.97 5.35
C PHE A 135 -1.79 -4.98 5.18
N ASN A 136 -2.79 -4.92 6.06
CA ASN A 136 -3.96 -5.78 6.01
C ASN A 136 -5.23 -4.94 5.79
N VAL A 137 -6.03 -5.29 4.78
CA VAL A 137 -7.37 -4.71 4.59
C VAL A 137 -8.41 -5.66 5.19
N MET A 138 -8.82 -5.38 6.43
CA MET A 138 -9.87 -6.15 7.11
C MET A 138 -11.24 -5.66 6.67
N ASN A 139 -12.11 -6.55 6.17
CA ASN A 139 -13.48 -6.26 5.74
C ASN A 139 -13.58 -5.02 4.80
N GLY A 140 -13.27 -5.19 3.51
CA GLY A 140 -13.31 -4.10 2.53
C GLY A 140 -12.64 -4.47 1.21
N VAL A 141 -12.23 -3.45 0.44
CA VAL A 141 -11.55 -3.62 -0.85
C VAL A 141 -10.28 -2.77 -0.88
N LEU A 142 -9.14 -3.38 -1.20
CA LEU A 142 -7.96 -2.64 -1.66
C LEU A 142 -8.24 -2.13 -3.09
N ARG A 143 -8.26 -0.81 -3.27
CA ARG A 143 -8.64 -0.19 -4.54
C ARG A 143 -7.46 0.58 -5.14
N VAL A 144 -7.16 0.28 -6.40
CA VAL A 144 -6.36 1.13 -7.28
C VAL A 144 -7.31 1.79 -8.27
N ALA A 145 -7.35 3.12 -8.30
CA ALA A 145 -8.26 3.89 -9.14
C ALA A 145 -7.50 4.98 -9.89
N GLY A 146 -7.88 5.20 -11.13
CA GLY A 146 -7.35 6.26 -11.99
C GLY A 146 -8.44 6.71 -12.97
N GLU A 147 -8.19 7.81 -13.68
CA GLU A 147 -9.12 8.32 -14.69
C GLU A 147 -9.28 7.35 -15.86
N LYS A 148 -10.33 7.51 -16.67
CA LYS A 148 -10.49 6.71 -17.90
C LYS A 148 -9.28 6.91 -18.81
N GLY A 149 -8.75 5.82 -19.38
CA GLY A 149 -7.56 5.87 -20.23
C GLY A 149 -6.23 6.04 -19.50
N SER A 150 -6.19 5.99 -18.16
CA SER A 150 -4.93 5.84 -17.40
C SER A 150 -4.49 4.36 -17.37
N ASN A 151 -3.30 4.02 -16.86
CA ASN A 151 -3.03 2.64 -16.40
C ASN A 151 -3.36 2.54 -14.91
N ARG A 152 -3.75 1.36 -14.43
CA ARG A 152 -3.93 1.09 -13.00
C ARG A 152 -3.16 -0.17 -12.66
N ASP A 153 -2.08 0.04 -11.93
CA ASP A 153 -1.04 -0.95 -11.75
C ASP A 153 -0.94 -1.37 -10.29
N ILE A 154 -0.71 -2.67 -10.10
CA ILE A 154 -0.10 -3.22 -8.90
C ILE A 154 1.28 -3.71 -9.34
N GLU A 155 2.32 -3.06 -8.82
CA GLU A 155 3.70 -3.26 -9.23
C GLU A 155 4.47 -4.08 -8.21
N LEU A 156 5.28 -5.04 -8.70
CA LEU A 156 6.24 -5.81 -7.94
C LEU A 156 7.65 -5.43 -8.41
N SER A 157 8.41 -4.81 -7.51
CA SER A 157 9.68 -4.17 -7.82
C SER A 157 10.82 -4.64 -6.92
N VAL A 158 12.05 -4.49 -7.42
CA VAL A 158 13.27 -4.64 -6.63
C VAL A 158 13.68 -3.27 -6.13
N SER A 159 13.96 -3.13 -4.85
CA SER A 159 14.50 -1.91 -4.28
C SER A 159 16.02 -1.82 -4.46
N GLY A 160 16.49 -0.64 -4.81
CA GLY A 160 17.88 -0.24 -4.92
C GLY A 160 18.33 0.63 -3.75
N LYS A 161 19.36 1.43 -3.99
CA LYS A 161 19.84 2.43 -3.02
C LYS A 161 18.88 3.62 -2.99
N GLU A 162 18.87 4.35 -1.87
CA GLU A 162 18.07 5.57 -1.71
C GLU A 162 16.57 5.38 -2.04
N ASN A 163 16.06 4.16 -1.82
CA ASN A 163 14.67 3.76 -2.11
C ASN A 163 14.28 3.76 -3.59
N GLU A 164 15.22 3.82 -4.53
CA GLU A 164 14.93 3.59 -5.94
C GLU A 164 14.26 2.22 -6.14
N THR A 165 13.29 2.12 -7.05
CA THR A 165 12.63 0.85 -7.38
C THR A 165 12.70 0.57 -8.87
N THR A 166 13.00 -0.68 -9.23
CA THR A 166 12.94 -1.14 -10.63
C THR A 166 11.85 -2.21 -10.78
N PRO A 167 10.88 -2.05 -11.69
CA PRO A 167 9.80 -3.01 -11.87
C PRO A 167 10.31 -4.36 -12.36
N ARG A 168 9.63 -5.42 -11.95
CA ARG A 168 9.82 -6.79 -12.46
C ARG A 168 8.54 -7.37 -13.03
N TRP A 169 7.44 -7.13 -12.32
CA TRP A 169 6.11 -7.57 -12.74
C TRP A 169 5.08 -6.50 -12.44
N VAL A 170 4.11 -6.36 -13.33
CA VAL A 170 2.93 -5.53 -13.09
C VAL A 170 1.67 -6.35 -13.39
N VAL A 171 0.69 -6.24 -12.50
CA VAL A 171 -0.70 -6.56 -12.81
C VAL A 171 -1.39 -5.25 -13.16
N ARG A 172 -1.83 -5.11 -14.41
CA ARG A 172 -2.33 -3.86 -14.98
C ARG A 172 -3.76 -4.01 -15.48
N ALA A 173 -4.61 -3.04 -15.14
CA ALA A 173 -5.71 -2.66 -16.04
C ALA A 173 -5.19 -1.60 -17.01
N ASP A 174 -5.19 -1.89 -18.31
CA ASP A 174 -4.51 -1.07 -19.33
C ASP A 174 -5.29 0.20 -19.73
N SER A 175 -4.61 1.14 -20.38
CA SER A 175 -5.18 2.43 -20.78
C SER A 175 -6.18 2.38 -21.93
N SER A 176 -6.70 1.21 -22.30
CA SER A 176 -7.71 1.10 -23.36
C SER A 176 -8.97 1.88 -22.99
N GLN A 177 -9.50 2.66 -23.94
CA GLN A 177 -10.57 3.60 -23.68
C GLN A 177 -11.89 2.89 -23.33
N GLU A 178 -12.50 3.27 -22.21
CA GLU A 178 -13.79 2.74 -21.75
C GLU A 178 -14.97 3.52 -22.36
N SER A 179 -15.25 3.22 -23.64
CA SER A 179 -16.29 3.88 -24.44
C SER A 179 -17.73 3.42 -24.18
N GLY A 180 -17.95 2.33 -23.44
CA GLY A 180 -19.27 1.72 -23.22
C GLY A 180 -19.26 0.22 -23.52
N ASP A 181 -20.39 -0.48 -23.34
CA ASP A 181 -20.57 -1.90 -23.73
C ASP A 181 -19.45 -2.85 -23.28
N ASN A 182 -18.92 -2.64 -22.07
CA ASN A 182 -17.78 -3.37 -21.50
C ASN A 182 -16.45 -3.26 -22.29
N THR A 183 -16.36 -2.39 -23.29
CA THR A 183 -15.11 -2.01 -23.97
C THR A 183 -14.16 -1.24 -23.05
N GLY A 184 -12.86 -1.34 -23.30
CA GLY A 184 -11.82 -0.60 -22.61
C GLY A 184 -10.86 -1.49 -21.83
N SER A 185 -10.36 -0.96 -20.71
CA SER A 185 -9.22 -1.45 -19.94
C SER A 185 -9.15 -2.98 -19.82
N ASN A 186 -8.18 -3.60 -20.49
CA ASN A 186 -7.92 -5.04 -20.39
C ASN A 186 -7.04 -5.36 -19.19
N LEU A 187 -7.14 -6.59 -18.67
CA LEU A 187 -6.23 -7.07 -17.62
C LEU A 187 -4.98 -7.65 -18.27
N GLN A 188 -3.80 -7.23 -17.81
CA GLN A 188 -2.51 -7.69 -18.32
C GLN A 188 -1.59 -8.06 -17.16
N PHE A 189 -0.80 -9.11 -17.38
CA PHE A 189 0.37 -9.43 -16.57
C PHE A 189 1.58 -9.08 -17.42
N ILE A 190 2.37 -8.11 -16.97
CA ILE A 190 3.47 -7.52 -17.73
C ILE A 190 4.77 -7.89 -17.04
N ARG A 191 5.77 -8.32 -17.81
CA ARG A 191 7.13 -8.57 -17.29
C ARG A 191 8.09 -7.50 -17.79
N TYR A 192 9.02 -7.15 -16.91
CA TYR A 192 10.04 -6.15 -17.15
C TYR A 192 11.43 -6.80 -17.13
N ASP A 193 12.37 -6.23 -17.87
CA ASP A 193 13.78 -6.64 -17.84
C ASP A 193 14.52 -6.08 -16.62
N ASP A 194 15.82 -6.37 -16.54
CA ASP A 194 16.61 -5.94 -15.39
C ASP A 194 16.76 -4.42 -15.28
N ASN A 195 16.58 -3.68 -16.37
CA ASN A 195 16.66 -2.22 -16.45
C ASN A 195 15.30 -1.53 -16.24
N GLY A 196 14.22 -2.30 -16.06
CA GLY A 196 12.87 -1.75 -15.90
C GLY A 196 12.19 -1.42 -17.23
N GLU A 197 12.67 -1.99 -18.35
CA GLU A 197 12.01 -1.89 -19.64
C GLU A 197 10.98 -3.02 -19.82
N VAL A 198 9.83 -2.69 -20.42
CA VAL A 198 8.78 -3.67 -20.70
C VAL A 198 9.32 -4.70 -21.70
N ILE A 199 9.17 -6.00 -21.40
CA ILE A 199 9.51 -7.05 -22.36
C ILE A 199 8.28 -7.46 -23.17
N ASP A 200 7.22 -7.90 -22.49
CA ASP A 200 5.92 -8.24 -23.08
C ASP A 200 4.85 -8.41 -21.99
N SER A 201 3.63 -8.73 -22.44
CA SER A 201 2.53 -9.21 -21.61
C SER A 201 2.33 -10.71 -21.87
N PRO A 202 2.91 -11.63 -21.08
CA PRO A 202 2.74 -13.06 -21.29
C PRO A 202 1.29 -13.54 -21.16
N LEU A 203 0.46 -12.83 -20.40
CA LEU A 203 -0.95 -13.14 -20.20
C LEU A 203 -1.79 -11.86 -20.29
N SER A 204 -2.83 -11.90 -21.10
CA SER A 204 -3.84 -10.84 -21.23
C SER A 204 -5.25 -11.40 -21.13
N ILE A 205 -6.19 -10.60 -20.63
CA ILE A 205 -7.62 -10.91 -20.62
C ILE A 205 -8.39 -9.70 -21.11
N GLN A 206 -9.12 -9.88 -22.22
CA GLN A 206 -9.95 -8.83 -22.79
C GLN A 206 -11.19 -8.57 -21.93
N ARG A 207 -11.42 -7.31 -21.57
CA ARG A 207 -12.59 -6.94 -20.75
C ARG A 207 -13.92 -7.15 -21.47
N THR A 208 -13.93 -6.94 -22.79
CA THR A 208 -15.11 -7.01 -23.65
C THR A 208 -15.77 -8.39 -23.69
N ASN A 209 -14.95 -9.44 -23.77
CA ASN A 209 -15.40 -10.79 -24.08
C ASN A 209 -14.76 -11.87 -23.19
N GLY A 210 -13.77 -11.53 -22.35
CA GLY A 210 -13.06 -12.49 -21.50
C GLY A 210 -12.11 -13.43 -22.25
N ASN A 211 -11.71 -13.10 -23.48
CA ASN A 211 -10.71 -13.87 -24.23
C ASN A 211 -9.36 -13.78 -23.53
N ILE A 212 -8.68 -14.92 -23.41
CA ILE A 212 -7.37 -15.05 -22.80
C ILE A 212 -6.32 -15.17 -23.89
N GLY A 213 -5.38 -14.22 -23.92
CA GLY A 213 -4.19 -14.27 -24.76
C GLY A 213 -2.97 -14.76 -23.99
N ILE A 214 -2.27 -15.74 -24.54
CA ILE A 214 -0.95 -16.20 -24.07
C ILE A 214 0.09 -15.74 -25.08
N GLY A 215 0.90 -14.74 -24.70
CA GLY A 215 1.86 -14.09 -25.61
C GLY A 215 1.22 -13.16 -26.66
N THR A 216 -0.06 -12.81 -26.50
CA THR A 216 -0.78 -11.83 -27.34
C THR A 216 -1.71 -10.97 -26.48
N ASN A 217 -1.91 -9.71 -26.87
CA ASN A 217 -2.86 -8.79 -26.23
C ASN A 217 -4.19 -8.69 -26.99
N ASP A 218 -4.24 -9.27 -28.20
CA ASP A 218 -5.40 -9.23 -29.09
C ASP A 218 -5.86 -10.67 -29.43
N PRO A 219 -6.32 -11.45 -28.44
CA PRO A 219 -6.79 -12.82 -28.69
C PRO A 219 -8.09 -12.84 -29.52
N ASP A 220 -8.10 -13.60 -30.62
CA ASP A 220 -9.26 -13.72 -31.52
C ASP A 220 -10.34 -14.66 -30.96
N THR A 221 -9.95 -15.60 -30.09
CA THR A 221 -10.83 -16.58 -29.47
C THR A 221 -10.57 -16.70 -27.96
N LYS A 222 -11.37 -17.53 -27.28
CA LYS A 222 -11.36 -17.65 -25.81
C LYS A 222 -10.00 -17.99 -25.22
N LEU A 223 -9.22 -18.81 -25.93
CA LEU A 223 -7.83 -19.10 -25.63
C LEU A 223 -7.05 -18.98 -26.93
N ASP A 224 -6.19 -17.95 -27.00
CA ASP A 224 -5.32 -17.71 -28.13
C ASP A 224 -3.86 -17.75 -27.67
N ILE A 225 -3.06 -18.63 -28.28
CA ILE A 225 -1.67 -18.85 -27.91
C ILE A 225 -0.79 -18.40 -29.08
N ASN A 226 -0.08 -17.30 -28.90
CA ASN A 226 0.94 -16.84 -29.83
C ASN A 226 2.25 -17.59 -29.56
N GLY A 227 2.30 -18.85 -29.98
CA GLY A 227 3.46 -19.72 -29.83
C GLY A 227 3.46 -20.87 -30.83
N ASP A 228 4.63 -21.43 -31.11
CA ASP A 228 4.80 -22.52 -32.09
C ASP A 228 4.42 -23.90 -31.52
N LYS A 229 4.21 -24.01 -30.21
CA LYS A 229 4.05 -25.27 -29.48
C LYS A 229 3.07 -25.15 -28.32
N LEU A 230 2.26 -26.19 -28.13
CA LEU A 230 1.50 -26.46 -26.90
C LEU A 230 2.06 -27.73 -26.25
N ARG A 231 2.45 -27.66 -24.98
CA ARG A 231 2.97 -28.82 -24.24
C ARG A 231 1.99 -29.29 -23.16
N ILE A 232 1.48 -30.51 -23.34
CA ILE A 232 0.75 -31.26 -22.30
C ILE A 232 1.76 -32.26 -21.71
N ARG A 233 2.10 -32.12 -20.41
CA ARG A 233 3.21 -32.90 -19.80
C ARG A 233 2.88 -34.35 -19.55
N GLU A 234 1.71 -34.59 -18.97
CA GLU A 234 1.27 -35.93 -18.60
C GLU A 234 0.64 -36.62 -19.79
N LYS A 235 1.05 -37.86 -20.00
CA LYS A 235 0.41 -38.76 -20.97
C LYS A 235 -0.86 -39.32 -20.37
N TYR A 236 -1.85 -39.58 -21.22
CA TYR A 236 -3.05 -40.30 -20.83
C TYR A 236 -3.53 -41.17 -21.98
N THR A 237 -3.53 -42.48 -21.74
CA THR A 237 -4.11 -43.49 -22.63
C THR A 237 -5.47 -43.90 -22.06
N PRO A 238 -6.60 -43.54 -22.69
CA PRO A 238 -7.89 -44.10 -22.32
C PRO A 238 -7.85 -45.64 -22.35
N ALA A 239 -8.32 -46.30 -21.29
CA ALA A 239 -8.30 -47.76 -21.20
C ALA A 239 -9.16 -48.44 -22.27
N SER A 240 -10.18 -47.73 -22.77
CA SER A 240 -11.05 -48.16 -23.88
C SER A 240 -11.65 -46.93 -24.58
N SER A 241 -12.31 -47.14 -25.72
CA SER A 241 -13.07 -46.07 -26.39
C SER A 241 -14.25 -45.56 -25.56
N SER A 242 -14.69 -46.30 -24.54
CA SER A 242 -15.77 -45.93 -23.62
C SER A 242 -15.28 -45.53 -22.23
N SER A 243 -13.99 -45.22 -22.07
CA SER A 243 -13.46 -44.70 -20.81
C SER A 243 -14.04 -43.31 -20.53
N ALA A 244 -14.33 -43.04 -19.25
CA ALA A 244 -14.99 -41.82 -18.83
C ALA A 244 -14.33 -40.55 -19.38
N CYS A 245 -15.09 -39.67 -20.02
CA CYS A 245 -14.60 -38.39 -20.55
C CYS A 245 -15.71 -37.41 -20.89
N SER A 246 -15.36 -36.13 -20.98
CA SER A 246 -16.26 -35.08 -21.44
C SER A 246 -15.89 -34.60 -22.85
N GLN A 247 -16.89 -34.26 -23.66
CA GLN A 247 -16.70 -33.79 -25.03
C GLN A 247 -15.68 -32.65 -25.11
N GLY A 248 -14.75 -32.75 -26.06
CA GLY A 248 -13.67 -31.78 -26.29
C GLY A 248 -12.40 -32.06 -25.49
N GLN A 249 -12.42 -33.01 -24.55
CA GLN A 249 -11.20 -33.41 -23.84
C GLN A 249 -10.19 -34.02 -24.81
N MET A 250 -8.95 -33.54 -24.75
CA MET A 250 -7.85 -34.03 -25.58
C MET A 250 -6.77 -34.67 -24.69
N ALA A 251 -6.13 -35.71 -25.19
CA ALA A 251 -5.03 -36.40 -24.52
C ALA A 251 -4.04 -36.96 -25.54
N TRP A 252 -2.90 -37.44 -25.07
CA TRP A 252 -1.87 -38.03 -25.93
C TRP A 252 -1.11 -39.13 -25.19
N ASP A 253 -0.52 -40.04 -25.95
CA ASP A 253 0.51 -40.98 -25.49
C ASP A 253 1.61 -41.15 -26.55
N ASP A 254 2.49 -42.14 -26.38
CA ASP A 254 3.60 -42.37 -27.32
C ASP A 254 3.17 -42.68 -28.75
N ASN A 255 1.93 -43.16 -28.95
CA ASN A 255 1.46 -43.67 -30.23
C ASN A 255 0.27 -42.89 -30.81
N HIS A 256 -0.49 -42.15 -30.00
CA HIS A 256 -1.72 -41.52 -30.46
C HIS A 256 -2.00 -40.15 -29.83
N VAL A 257 -2.80 -39.37 -30.57
CA VAL A 257 -3.58 -38.25 -30.02
C VAL A 257 -5.03 -38.70 -29.89
N TYR A 258 -5.64 -38.41 -28.73
CA TYR A 258 -7.01 -38.77 -28.36
C TYR A 258 -7.89 -37.54 -28.25
N VAL A 259 -9.15 -37.66 -28.70
CA VAL A 259 -10.19 -36.64 -28.54
C VAL A 259 -11.49 -37.31 -28.10
N CYS A 260 -12.05 -36.86 -26.98
CA CYS A 260 -13.38 -37.26 -26.54
C CYS A 260 -14.41 -36.49 -27.37
N VAL A 261 -15.17 -37.19 -28.22
CA VAL A 261 -16.07 -36.54 -29.20
C VAL A 261 -17.52 -36.44 -28.70
N ALA A 262 -17.86 -37.20 -27.67
CA ALA A 262 -19.12 -37.18 -26.92
C ALA A 262 -18.84 -37.76 -25.52
N GLU A 263 -19.78 -37.65 -24.58
CA GLU A 263 -19.67 -38.26 -23.25
C GLU A 263 -19.23 -39.73 -23.36
N ASP A 264 -18.14 -40.06 -22.65
CA ASP A 264 -17.52 -41.38 -22.60
C ASP A 264 -17.25 -42.00 -23.98
N ASN A 265 -16.85 -41.18 -24.96
CA ASN A 265 -16.58 -41.64 -26.32
C ASN A 265 -15.27 -41.05 -26.88
N TRP A 266 -14.21 -41.83 -26.80
CA TRP A 266 -12.88 -41.48 -27.33
C TRP A 266 -12.71 -41.90 -28.78
N LYS A 267 -12.18 -40.98 -29.58
CA LYS A 267 -11.53 -41.26 -30.87
C LYS A 267 -10.05 -40.94 -30.78
N ARG A 268 -9.25 -41.52 -31.67
CA ARG A 268 -7.80 -41.28 -31.73
C ARG A 268 -7.27 -41.31 -33.15
N THR A 269 -6.09 -40.71 -33.34
CA THR A 269 -5.27 -40.83 -34.55
C THR A 269 -3.88 -41.34 -34.16
N GLU A 270 -3.28 -42.16 -35.03
CA GLU A 270 -1.90 -42.64 -34.86
C GLU A 270 -0.90 -41.51 -35.13
N LEU A 271 0.18 -41.48 -34.35
CA LEU A 271 1.37 -40.67 -34.56
C LEU A 271 2.36 -41.46 -35.40
N SER A 272 3.08 -40.77 -36.29
CA SER A 272 4.17 -41.37 -37.08
C SER A 272 5.44 -40.53 -36.96
N SER A 273 6.58 -41.19 -37.09
CA SER A 273 7.87 -40.50 -37.23
C SER A 273 7.98 -39.87 -38.61
N TRP A 274 8.53 -38.66 -38.67
CA TRP A 274 8.89 -37.97 -39.91
C TRP A 274 10.33 -38.25 -40.31
#